data_AF-A0ABC8L6T1-F1
#
_entry.id   AF-A0ABC8L6T1-F1
#
_cell.length_a   1.000
_cell.length_b   1.000
_cell.length_c   1.000
_cell.angle_alpha   90.00
_cell.angle_beta   90.00
_cell.angle_gamma   90.00
#
_symmetry.space_group_name_H-M   'P 1'
#
loop_
_entity.id
_entity.type
_entity.pdbx_description
1 polymer ?
#
loop_
_entity_poly.entity_id
_entity_poly.type
_entity_poly.pdbx_seq_one_letter_code
_entity_poly.pdbx_strand_id
1 'polypeptide(L)'
;METIFGPKLGFHISLPSENNLFLSPVFKFSGFPPTSFPDKPKKHVCIKANTSTIPTSDVQLRNRKFKKLPPSEWTDHFHSVPLDVSEMDALKKEIDTLKPKVKNMFMSSQGVERILMIYLLVSLGLAYHFEDEIYNTLKESFTKIEEMMDNEKDLYTVSIIFWVFRRYGHYISSDVFTRFKESTGNFKETLKGDSKGILSLYEAAHLRTRRDDILEEALSFTSSHLKSLAAGGTCPPHLSMHIKNALCLSQHWNMEMLVAVKYILFYEQEEDHDETLLKFAKISFKLLQLQYI
;
A
#
# COMPACT_ATOMS: atom_id res chain seq x y z
N MET A 1 18.58 23.41 -63.44
CA MET A 1 17.29 22.70 -63.49
C MET A 1 17.31 21.71 -62.35
N GLU A 2 16.82 22.09 -61.18
CA GLU A 2 15.41 21.86 -60.74
C GLU A 2 15.16 20.36 -60.56
N THR A 3 15.29 19.85 -59.31
CA THR A 3 14.20 19.40 -58.39
C THR A 3 13.74 17.95 -58.73
N ILE A 4 13.45 16.98 -57.83
CA ILE A 4 12.99 16.99 -56.43
C ILE A 4 12.94 15.52 -55.86
N PHE A 5 13.00 15.36 -54.51
CA PHE A 5 12.63 14.23 -53.59
C PHE A 5 13.19 12.79 -53.81
N GLY A 6 13.76 12.03 -52.85
CA GLY A 6 14.07 12.16 -51.41
C GLY A 6 14.09 10.75 -50.74
N PRO A 7 14.96 10.46 -49.76
CA PRO A 7 14.67 9.43 -48.74
C PRO A 7 14.73 9.99 -47.31
N LYS A 8 13.62 9.81 -46.57
CA LYS A 8 13.49 9.89 -45.10
C LYS A 8 13.69 8.45 -44.56
N LEU A 9 14.25 8.12 -43.40
CA LEU A 9 14.61 8.87 -42.20
C LEU A 9 15.67 8.02 -41.47
N GLY A 10 16.82 8.60 -41.11
CA GLY A 10 17.66 8.08 -40.04
C GLY A 10 17.16 8.61 -38.72
N PHE A 11 17.03 7.77 -37.70
CA PHE A 11 16.80 8.23 -36.34
C PHE A 11 18.14 8.31 -35.61
N HIS A 12 18.70 9.53 -35.59
CA HIS A 12 19.62 9.96 -34.55
C HIS A 12 18.84 10.11 -33.24
N ILE A 13 19.30 9.44 -32.20
CA ILE A 13 18.83 9.64 -30.82
C ILE A 13 19.53 10.90 -30.29
N SER A 14 18.79 11.99 -30.17
CA SER A 14 19.19 13.20 -29.43
C SER A 14 18.38 13.29 -28.15
N LEU A 15 19.07 13.26 -27.00
CA LEU A 15 18.53 13.57 -25.68
C LEU A 15 18.13 15.05 -25.60
N PRO A 16 16.96 15.40 -25.04
CA PRO A 16 16.66 16.78 -24.69
C PRO A 16 17.22 17.15 -23.31
N SER A 17 17.79 18.35 -23.28
CA SER A 17 18.36 19.11 -22.16
C SER A 17 17.39 19.35 -21.00
N GLU A 18 17.96 19.41 -19.80
CA GLU A 18 17.36 19.96 -18.58
C GLU A 18 16.97 21.43 -18.77
N ASN A 19 15.73 21.76 -18.40
CA ASN A 19 15.27 22.97 -17.72
C ASN A 19 13.80 23.22 -18.06
N ASN A 20 12.92 22.95 -17.10
CA ASN A 20 11.83 23.86 -16.72
C ASN A 20 11.16 23.34 -15.44
N LEU A 21 11.40 24.09 -14.36
CA LEU A 21 10.73 24.01 -13.07
C LEU A 21 9.25 24.39 -13.21
N PHE A 22 8.44 23.86 -12.29
CA PHE A 22 6.99 24.06 -12.10
C PHE A 22 6.05 23.23 -12.98
N LEU A 23 5.91 21.96 -12.60
CA LEU A 23 4.67 21.22 -12.78
C LEU A 23 4.27 20.58 -11.45
N SER A 24 3.02 20.84 -11.08
CA SER A 24 2.29 20.42 -9.89
C SER A 24 2.45 18.92 -9.59
N PRO A 25 2.60 18.49 -8.32
CA PRO A 25 2.66 17.07 -8.04
C PRO A 25 1.24 16.50 -7.99
N VAL A 26 0.75 16.01 -9.13
CA VAL A 26 -0.27 14.97 -9.12
C VAL A 26 0.45 13.67 -8.76
N PHE A 27 0.66 13.43 -7.47
CA PHE A 27 1.07 12.12 -6.99
C PHE A 27 -0.14 11.20 -7.05
N LYS A 28 -0.41 10.62 -8.23
CA LYS A 28 -1.22 9.41 -8.32
C LYS A 28 -0.39 8.25 -7.81
N PHE A 29 -0.43 8.01 -6.50
CA PHE A 29 -0.03 6.73 -5.92
C PHE A 29 -1.15 5.72 -6.15
N SER A 30 -1.47 5.42 -7.40
CA SER A 30 -2.25 4.21 -7.71
C SER A 30 -1.26 3.15 -8.18
N GLY A 31 -0.97 2.18 -7.31
CA GLY A 31 -0.33 0.91 -7.70
C GLY A 31 -1.23 0.03 -8.58
N PHE A 32 -2.41 0.53 -8.93
CA PHE A 32 -3.40 -0.13 -9.76
C PHE A 32 -3.32 0.38 -11.20
N PRO A 33 -3.33 -0.52 -12.20
CA PRO A 33 -3.36 -0.08 -13.59
C PRO A 33 -4.65 0.71 -13.86
N PRO A 34 -4.57 1.83 -14.61
CA PRO A 34 -5.74 2.53 -15.12
C PRO A 34 -6.64 1.55 -15.88
N THR A 35 -7.94 1.55 -15.57
CA THR A 35 -8.95 0.74 -16.27
C THR A 35 -9.20 1.29 -17.66
N SER A 36 -8.30 0.99 -18.60
CA SER A 36 -8.61 1.03 -20.02
C SER A 36 -7.71 0.04 -20.75
N PHE A 37 -8.25 -1.15 -21.05
CA PHE A 37 -7.63 -2.07 -22.00
C PHE A 37 -8.53 -2.25 -23.23
N PRO A 38 -7.92 -2.40 -24.43
CA PRO A 38 -8.65 -2.55 -25.68
C PRO A 38 -9.29 -3.93 -25.82
N ASP A 39 -10.53 -3.97 -26.33
CA ASP A 39 -11.43 -5.13 -26.55
C ASP A 39 -10.93 -6.21 -27.53
N LYS A 40 -9.63 -6.41 -27.73
CA LYS A 40 -9.14 -7.41 -28.70
C LYS A 40 -8.18 -8.41 -28.07
N PRO A 41 -8.46 -9.73 -28.17
CA PRO A 41 -7.55 -10.75 -27.69
C PRO A 41 -6.26 -10.71 -28.49
N LYS A 42 -5.12 -10.51 -27.80
CA LYS A 42 -3.80 -10.64 -28.43
C LYS A 42 -3.56 -12.13 -28.70
N LYS A 43 -3.28 -12.48 -29.96
CA LYS A 43 -2.86 -13.84 -30.33
C LYS A 43 -1.51 -14.12 -29.67
N HIS A 44 -1.49 -15.01 -28.67
CA HIS A 44 -0.24 -15.55 -28.14
C HIS A 44 0.34 -16.56 -29.14
N VAL A 45 1.52 -16.28 -29.66
CA VAL A 45 2.29 -17.22 -30.48
C VAL A 45 3.09 -18.11 -29.53
N CYS A 46 2.73 -19.39 -29.44
CA CYS A 46 3.54 -20.38 -28.73
C CYS A 46 4.82 -20.65 -29.55
N ILE A 47 5.96 -20.18 -29.04
CA ILE A 47 7.26 -20.54 -29.59
C ILE A 47 7.60 -21.93 -29.04
N LYS A 48 7.34 -22.97 -29.83
CA LYS A 48 7.89 -24.31 -29.56
C LYS A 48 9.41 -24.24 -29.71
N ALA A 49 10.14 -24.57 -28.64
CA ALA A 49 11.56 -24.83 -28.72
C ALA A 49 11.78 -26.12 -29.51
N ASN A 50 12.11 -25.99 -30.79
CA ASN A 50 12.56 -27.13 -31.58
C ASN A 50 14.00 -27.43 -31.15
N THR A 51 14.24 -28.59 -30.54
CA THR A 51 15.58 -29.16 -30.40
C THR A 51 16.08 -29.54 -31.80
N SER A 52 16.56 -28.54 -32.54
CA SER A 52 17.33 -28.76 -33.76
C SER A 52 18.66 -29.37 -33.36
N THR A 53 18.81 -30.67 -33.58
CA THR A 53 20.11 -31.35 -33.66
C THR A 53 20.89 -30.74 -34.83
N ILE A 54 21.64 -29.67 -34.56
CA ILE A 54 22.65 -29.16 -35.48
C ILE A 54 23.92 -29.99 -35.27
N PRO A 55 24.48 -30.65 -36.30
CA PRO A 55 25.78 -31.28 -36.19
C PRO A 55 26.87 -30.21 -36.31
N THR A 56 27.68 -30.12 -35.25
CA THR A 56 29.12 -29.78 -35.31
C THR A 56 29.50 -28.32 -35.60
N SER A 57 29.66 -27.51 -34.54
CA SER A 57 30.87 -26.70 -34.31
C SER A 57 30.78 -25.95 -32.96
N ASP A 58 30.91 -26.64 -31.82
CA ASP A 58 30.83 -25.92 -30.54
C ASP A 58 31.55 -26.62 -29.38
N VAL A 59 32.86 -26.80 -29.53
CA VAL A 59 33.73 -27.26 -28.43
C VAL A 59 33.76 -26.21 -27.30
N GLN A 60 33.44 -24.93 -27.56
CA GLN A 60 33.38 -23.88 -26.54
C GLN A 60 32.09 -23.85 -25.72
N LEU A 61 30.98 -24.39 -26.22
CA LEU A 61 29.70 -24.40 -25.48
C LEU A 61 29.63 -25.53 -24.44
N ARG A 62 30.41 -26.62 -24.60
CA ARG A 62 30.49 -27.72 -23.63
C ARG A 62 31.21 -27.37 -22.32
N ASN A 63 32.00 -26.30 -22.30
CA ASN A 63 32.76 -25.88 -21.10
C ASN A 63 32.06 -24.79 -20.28
N ARG A 64 30.83 -24.38 -20.63
CA ARG A 64 30.06 -23.42 -19.83
C ARG A 64 29.45 -24.14 -18.62
N LYS A 65 29.99 -23.88 -17.43
CA LYS A 65 29.37 -24.28 -16.16
C LYS A 65 28.12 -23.43 -15.90
N PHE A 66 26.97 -23.88 -16.40
CA PHE A 66 25.68 -23.30 -16.01
C PHE A 66 25.25 -23.87 -14.66
N LYS A 67 24.95 -23.00 -13.70
CA LYS A 67 24.28 -23.40 -12.47
C LYS A 67 22.86 -23.84 -12.83
N LYS A 68 22.53 -25.12 -12.61
CA LYS A 68 21.17 -25.61 -12.79
C LYS A 68 20.29 -24.99 -11.71
N LEU A 69 19.37 -24.13 -12.11
CA LEU A 69 18.37 -23.56 -11.21
C LEU A 69 17.26 -24.60 -10.96
N PRO A 70 16.66 -24.62 -9.76
CA PRO A 70 15.49 -25.46 -9.51
C PRO A 70 14.34 -25.04 -10.44
N PRO A 71 13.44 -25.97 -10.81
CA PRO A 71 12.24 -25.64 -11.56
C PRO A 71 11.34 -24.70 -10.75
N SER A 72 10.51 -23.92 -11.44
CA SER A 72 9.49 -23.08 -10.81
C SER A 72 8.51 -23.94 -10.01
N GLU A 73 8.17 -23.51 -8.79
CA GLU A 73 7.13 -24.15 -7.96
C GLU A 73 5.74 -24.07 -8.62
N TRP A 74 5.56 -23.14 -9.54
CA TRP A 74 4.28 -22.86 -10.21
C TRP A 74 4.12 -23.56 -11.57
N THR A 75 5.20 -24.18 -12.10
CA THR A 75 5.25 -24.85 -13.41
C THR A 75 4.38 -24.18 -14.49
N ASP A 76 3.25 -24.79 -14.82
CA ASP A 76 2.23 -24.43 -15.79
C ASP A 76 0.86 -24.16 -15.13
N HIS A 77 0.82 -24.08 -13.80
CA HIS A 77 -0.41 -23.93 -13.02
C HIS A 77 -1.23 -22.69 -13.43
N PHE A 78 -0.55 -21.61 -13.83
CA PHE A 78 -1.17 -20.37 -14.28
C PHE A 78 -1.23 -20.22 -15.80
N HIS A 79 -0.88 -21.25 -16.59
CA HIS A 79 -0.99 -21.18 -18.05
C HIS A 79 -2.44 -21.18 -18.54
N SER A 80 -3.35 -21.79 -17.78
CA SER A 80 -4.78 -21.81 -18.07
C SER A 80 -5.56 -21.80 -16.76
N VAL A 81 -5.93 -20.62 -16.29
CA VAL A 81 -6.85 -20.50 -15.16
C VAL A 81 -8.26 -20.25 -15.71
N PRO A 82 -9.25 -21.09 -15.35
CA PRO A 82 -10.63 -20.83 -15.75
C PRO A 82 -11.13 -19.58 -15.05
N LEU A 83 -11.21 -18.48 -15.80
CA LEU A 83 -11.80 -17.23 -15.32
C LEU A 83 -13.31 -17.27 -15.54
N ASP A 84 -14.07 -17.26 -14.45
CA ASP A 84 -15.52 -17.09 -14.51
C ASP A 84 -15.86 -15.61 -14.66
N VAL A 85 -16.10 -15.20 -15.91
CA VAL A 85 -16.52 -13.83 -16.24
C VAL A 85 -17.83 -13.46 -15.53
N SER A 86 -18.73 -14.43 -15.32
CA SER A 86 -19.99 -14.22 -14.61
C SER A 86 -19.74 -13.89 -13.14
N GLU A 87 -18.76 -14.54 -12.50
CA GLU A 87 -18.35 -14.23 -11.13
C GLU A 87 -17.77 -12.81 -11.02
N MET A 88 -16.89 -12.42 -11.95
CA MET A 88 -16.32 -11.07 -11.98
C MET A 88 -17.39 -9.99 -12.12
N ASP A 89 -18.37 -10.21 -13.00
CA ASP A 89 -19.46 -9.26 -13.21
C ASP A 89 -20.44 -9.19 -12.02
N ALA A 90 -20.66 -10.31 -11.32
CA ALA A 90 -21.41 -10.32 -10.06
C ALA A 90 -20.68 -9.50 -8.98
N LEU A 91 -19.36 -9.68 -8.83
CA LEU A 91 -18.55 -8.90 -7.88
C LEU A 91 -18.58 -7.40 -8.20
N LYS A 92 -18.45 -7.01 -9.47
CA LYS A 92 -18.55 -5.59 -9.88
C LYS A 92 -19.90 -4.98 -9.50
N LYS A 93 -21.01 -5.67 -9.76
CA LYS A 93 -22.35 -5.19 -9.38
C LYS A 93 -22.50 -4.99 -7.87
N GLU A 94 -21.91 -5.90 -7.09
CA GLU A 94 -21.92 -5.78 -5.63
C GLU A 94 -21.06 -4.61 -5.15
N ILE A 95 -19.88 -4.41 -5.74
CA ILE A 95 -19.03 -3.23 -5.52
C ILE A 95 -19.78 -1.94 -5.84
N ASP A 96 -20.48 -1.87 -6.98
CA ASP A 96 -21.26 -0.70 -7.38
C ASP A 96 -22.40 -0.40 -6.39
N THR A 97 -22.88 -1.41 -5.66
CA THR A 97 -23.90 -1.28 -4.63
C THR A 97 -23.32 -0.85 -3.27
N LEU A 98 -22.13 -1.33 -2.91
CA LEU A 98 -21.47 -1.04 -1.62
C LEU A 98 -20.69 0.28 -1.64
N LYS A 99 -20.05 0.62 -2.77
CA LYS A 99 -19.27 1.85 -2.94
C LYS A 99 -20.01 3.11 -2.50
N PRO A 100 -21.26 3.39 -2.92
CA PRO A 100 -21.99 4.57 -2.46
C PRO A 100 -22.33 4.52 -0.95
N LYS A 101 -22.56 3.34 -0.37
CA LYS A 101 -22.82 3.20 1.07
C LYS A 101 -21.58 3.58 1.88
N VAL A 102 -20.43 3.01 1.51
CA VAL A 102 -19.15 3.31 2.16
C VAL A 102 -18.74 4.77 1.94
N LYS A 103 -18.98 5.33 0.75
CA LYS A 103 -18.82 6.77 0.50
C LYS A 103 -19.67 7.60 1.45
N ASN A 104 -20.94 7.27 1.64
CA ASN A 104 -21.82 8.01 2.55
C ASN A 104 -21.35 7.91 4.00
N MET A 105 -20.92 6.73 4.45
CA MET A 105 -20.34 6.54 5.79
C MET A 105 -19.10 7.42 5.97
N PHE A 106 -18.18 7.39 5.01
CA PHE A 106 -16.99 8.23 5.02
C PHE A 106 -17.33 9.72 5.07
N MET A 107 -18.25 10.19 4.22
CA MET A 107 -18.62 11.61 4.16
C MET A 107 -19.47 12.08 5.36
N SER A 108 -20.14 11.15 6.07
CA SER A 108 -20.91 11.47 7.29
C SER A 108 -20.05 11.66 8.54
N SER A 109 -18.89 11.00 8.60
CA SER A 109 -17.93 11.17 9.71
C SER A 109 -17.37 12.61 9.75
N GLN A 110 -16.90 13.08 10.91
CA GLN A 110 -16.40 14.44 11.08
C GLN A 110 -15.10 14.46 11.89
N GLY A 111 -14.29 15.50 11.69
CA GLY A 111 -13.07 15.73 12.47
C GLY A 111 -12.13 14.52 12.49
N VAL A 112 -11.75 14.08 13.68
CA VAL A 112 -10.84 12.95 13.92
C VAL A 112 -11.36 11.65 13.31
N GLU A 113 -12.65 11.33 13.51
CA GLU A 113 -13.25 10.08 13.01
C GLU A 113 -13.11 9.95 11.50
N ARG A 114 -13.19 11.08 10.78
CA ARG A 114 -13.00 11.10 9.33
C ARG A 114 -11.58 10.73 8.92
N ILE A 115 -10.58 11.14 9.69
CA ILE A 115 -9.18 10.77 9.45
C ILE A 115 -8.92 9.30 9.79
N LEU A 116 -9.52 8.80 10.88
CA LEU A 116 -9.47 7.37 11.23
C LEU A 116 -10.11 6.49 10.15
N MET A 117 -11.20 6.95 9.54
CA MET A 117 -11.83 6.28 8.40
C MET A 117 -10.88 6.21 7.18
N ILE A 118 -10.12 7.27 6.89
CA ILE A 118 -9.10 7.23 5.82
C ILE A 118 -8.06 6.16 6.11
N TYR A 119 -7.55 6.09 7.35
CA TYR A 119 -6.62 5.03 7.74
C TYR A 119 -7.20 3.64 7.51
N LEU A 120 -8.44 3.42 7.94
CA LEU A 120 -9.13 2.14 7.76
C LEU A 120 -9.31 1.78 6.29
N LEU A 121 -9.73 2.74 5.45
CA LEU A 121 -9.85 2.54 4.00
C LEU A 121 -8.51 2.19 3.34
N VAL A 122 -7.42 2.83 3.75
CA VAL A 122 -6.07 2.53 3.24
C VAL A 122 -5.64 1.13 3.68
N SER A 123 -5.80 0.79 4.96
CA SER A 123 -5.39 -0.49 5.53
C SER A 123 -6.21 -1.66 4.99
N LEU A 124 -7.48 -1.46 4.67
CA LEU A 124 -8.35 -2.45 3.99
C LEU A 124 -8.12 -2.53 2.47
N GLY A 125 -7.26 -1.69 1.88
CA GLY A 125 -7.04 -1.66 0.44
C GLY A 125 -8.23 -1.09 -0.35
N LEU A 126 -9.07 -0.26 0.27
CA LEU A 126 -10.25 0.37 -0.33
C LEU A 126 -10.01 1.82 -0.77
N ALA A 127 -8.89 2.44 -0.38
CA ALA A 127 -8.60 3.85 -0.64
C ALA A 127 -8.69 4.23 -2.14
N TYR A 128 -8.30 3.33 -3.05
CA TYR A 128 -8.34 3.57 -4.49
C TYR A 128 -9.76 3.81 -5.04
N HIS A 129 -10.80 3.41 -4.32
CA HIS A 129 -12.18 3.72 -4.71
C HIS A 129 -12.60 5.17 -4.41
N PHE A 130 -11.86 5.86 -3.54
CA PHE A 130 -12.23 7.12 -2.91
C PHE A 130 -11.11 8.17 -2.97
N GLU A 131 -10.22 8.10 -3.96
CA GLU A 131 -9.03 8.98 -4.06
C GLU A 131 -9.41 10.46 -4.00
N ASP A 132 -10.45 10.87 -4.73
CA ASP A 132 -10.92 12.26 -4.78
C ASP A 132 -11.51 12.69 -3.43
N GLU A 133 -12.33 11.84 -2.80
CA GLU A 133 -12.93 12.12 -1.50
C GLU A 133 -11.87 12.23 -0.40
N ILE A 134 -10.86 11.36 -0.42
CA ILE A 134 -9.72 11.38 0.51
C ILE A 134 -8.90 12.65 0.29
N TYR A 135 -8.55 12.98 -0.95
CA TYR A 135 -7.78 14.18 -1.26
C TYR A 135 -8.47 15.46 -0.77
N ASN A 136 -9.77 15.63 -1.09
CA ASN A 136 -10.53 16.79 -0.67
C ASN A 136 -10.68 16.85 0.85
N THR A 137 -10.95 15.72 1.50
CA THR A 137 -11.03 15.62 2.96
C THR A 137 -9.73 16.06 3.64
N LEU A 138 -8.59 15.56 3.17
CA LEU A 138 -7.30 15.92 3.76
C LEU A 138 -6.96 17.38 3.53
N LYS A 139 -7.25 17.91 2.35
CA LYS A 139 -7.07 19.33 2.05
C LYS A 139 -7.86 20.23 2.99
N GLU A 140 -9.13 19.91 3.23
CA GLU A 140 -10.00 20.65 4.16
C GLU A 140 -9.56 20.47 5.63
N SER A 141 -9.23 19.24 6.02
CA SER A 141 -8.88 18.92 7.41
C SER A 141 -7.52 19.50 7.79
N PHE A 142 -6.60 19.63 6.84
CA PHE A 142 -5.27 20.19 7.08
C PHE A 142 -5.34 21.65 7.56
N THR A 143 -6.33 22.43 7.13
CA THR A 143 -6.47 23.83 7.58
C THR A 143 -6.85 23.94 9.06
N LYS A 144 -7.33 22.84 9.67
CA LYS A 144 -7.75 22.76 11.07
C LYS A 144 -6.93 21.73 11.85
N ILE A 145 -5.76 21.35 11.33
CA ILE A 145 -4.96 20.27 11.92
C ILE A 145 -4.47 20.63 13.32
N GLU A 146 -4.12 21.89 13.56
CA GLU A 146 -3.69 22.35 14.89
C GLU A 146 -4.82 22.19 15.90
N GLU A 147 -6.05 22.62 15.56
CA GLU A 147 -7.24 22.45 16.41
C GLU A 147 -7.58 20.97 16.65
N MET A 148 -7.49 20.14 15.60
CA MET A 148 -7.74 18.70 15.69
C MET A 148 -6.74 17.99 16.60
N MET A 149 -5.48 18.43 16.57
CA MET A 149 -4.39 17.86 17.37
C MET A 149 -4.27 18.54 18.74
N ASP A 150 -4.96 19.66 18.97
CA ASP A 150 -4.95 20.34 20.25
C ASP A 150 -5.71 19.51 21.27
N ASN A 151 -5.11 19.31 22.44
CA ASN A 151 -5.64 18.49 23.55
C ASN A 151 -5.90 17.00 23.28
N GLU A 152 -5.65 16.47 22.08
CA GLU A 152 -5.72 15.02 21.84
C GLU A 152 -4.60 14.28 22.62
N LYS A 153 -5.00 13.34 23.47
CA LYS A 153 -4.12 12.63 24.43
C LYS A 153 -4.01 11.15 24.13
N ASP A 154 -4.83 10.62 23.24
CA ASP A 154 -4.80 9.23 22.85
C ASP A 154 -3.64 8.96 21.87
N LEU A 155 -2.79 8.00 22.23
CA LEU A 155 -1.59 7.70 21.44
C LEU A 155 -1.96 7.13 20.08
N TYR A 156 -2.96 6.25 20.03
CA TYR A 156 -3.47 5.68 18.79
C TYR A 156 -3.93 6.80 17.85
N THR A 157 -4.82 7.66 18.29
CA THR A 157 -5.40 8.75 17.51
C THR A 157 -4.33 9.71 16.96
N VAL A 158 -3.44 10.22 17.82
CA VAL A 158 -2.36 11.12 17.37
C VAL A 158 -1.46 10.45 16.32
N SER A 159 -1.13 9.17 16.53
CA SER A 159 -0.28 8.41 15.61
C SER A 159 -0.96 8.19 14.26
N ILE A 160 -2.26 7.86 14.24
CA ILE A 160 -3.01 7.67 13.00
C ILE A 160 -3.15 8.99 12.23
N ILE A 161 -3.48 10.09 12.90
CA ILE A 161 -3.59 11.40 12.23
C ILE A 161 -2.23 11.77 11.61
N PHE A 162 -1.15 11.67 12.38
CA PHE A 162 0.21 11.90 11.88
C PHE A 162 0.52 11.01 10.66
N TRP A 163 0.23 9.72 10.77
CA TRP A 163 0.49 8.74 9.72
C TRP A 163 -0.25 9.05 8.42
N VAL A 164 -1.55 9.35 8.51
CA VAL A 164 -2.40 9.64 7.34
C VAL A 164 -1.88 10.88 6.62
N PHE A 165 -1.71 12.00 7.33
CA PHE A 165 -1.27 13.24 6.69
C PHE A 165 0.12 13.11 6.07
N ARG A 166 1.10 12.52 6.77
CA ARG A 166 2.45 12.31 6.23
C ARG A 166 2.44 11.35 5.04
N ARG A 167 1.61 10.28 5.05
CA ARG A 167 1.45 9.35 3.92
C ARG A 167 0.98 10.06 2.65
N TYR A 168 0.06 11.02 2.80
CA TYR A 168 -0.47 11.82 1.69
C TYR A 168 0.34 13.10 1.42
N GLY A 169 1.56 13.22 1.97
CA GLY A 169 2.50 14.28 1.64
C GLY A 169 2.28 15.60 2.39
N HIS A 170 1.41 15.64 3.38
CA HIS A 170 1.25 16.79 4.26
C HIS A 170 2.28 16.78 5.38
N TYR A 171 2.99 17.90 5.54
CA TYR A 171 3.96 18.04 6.61
C TYR A 171 3.25 18.34 7.94
N ILE A 172 3.43 17.44 8.91
CA ILE A 172 3.07 17.64 10.32
C ILE A 172 4.35 17.50 11.14
N SER A 173 4.62 18.42 12.07
CA SER A 173 5.81 18.32 12.92
C SER A 173 5.77 17.05 13.79
N SER A 174 6.88 16.32 13.84
CA SER A 174 7.02 15.17 14.74
C SER A 174 7.00 15.58 16.23
N ASP A 175 7.17 16.85 16.54
CA ASP A 175 7.11 17.39 17.91
C ASP A 175 5.75 17.15 18.57
N VAL A 176 4.72 16.84 17.79
CA VAL A 176 3.41 16.42 18.31
C VAL A 176 3.54 15.26 19.30
N PHE A 177 4.54 14.39 19.14
CA PHE A 177 4.78 13.25 20.02
C PHE A 177 5.48 13.60 21.34
N THR A 178 5.97 14.84 21.53
CA THR A 178 6.60 15.27 22.79
C THR A 178 5.64 15.17 23.99
N ARG A 179 4.32 15.28 23.75
CA ARG A 179 3.27 15.08 24.76
C ARG A 179 3.27 13.67 25.40
N PHE A 180 3.85 12.69 24.70
CA PHE A 180 3.98 11.31 25.17
C PHE A 180 5.31 11.03 25.87
N LYS A 181 6.14 12.06 26.05
CA LYS A 181 7.42 11.96 26.74
C LYS A 181 7.28 12.37 28.22
N GLU A 182 8.10 11.76 29.06
CA GLU A 182 8.31 12.17 30.46
C GLU A 182 9.35 13.29 30.56
N SER A 183 9.50 13.89 31.74
CA SER A 183 10.43 15.01 31.99
C SER A 183 11.90 14.66 31.77
N THR A 184 12.26 13.37 31.85
CA THR A 184 13.59 12.85 31.52
C THR A 184 13.89 12.88 30.02
N GLY A 185 12.87 13.08 29.18
CA GLY A 185 12.98 13.03 27.74
C GLY A 185 12.83 11.63 27.13
N ASN A 186 12.33 10.62 27.85
CA ASN A 186 11.96 9.32 27.26
C ASN A 186 10.45 9.23 26.99
N PHE A 187 10.01 8.27 26.16
CA PHE A 187 8.59 7.95 26.05
C PHE A 187 8.05 7.37 27.36
N LYS A 188 6.85 7.78 27.76
CA LYS A 188 6.21 7.37 29.03
C LYS A 188 6.04 5.85 29.08
N GLU A 189 6.51 5.25 30.17
CA GLU A 189 6.35 3.83 30.45
C GLU A 189 4.87 3.39 30.55
N THR A 190 3.98 4.31 30.92
CA THR A 190 2.54 4.05 31.00
C THR A 190 1.89 3.75 29.64
N LEU A 191 2.54 4.10 28.53
CA LEU A 191 2.02 3.83 27.17
C LEU A 191 2.06 2.35 26.81
N LYS A 192 2.83 1.54 27.54
CA LYS A 192 3.05 0.12 27.24
C LYS A 192 1.79 -0.73 27.40
N GLY A 193 0.80 -0.25 28.15
CA GLY A 193 -0.52 -0.89 28.26
C GLY A 193 -1.38 -0.75 27.01
N ASP A 194 -1.12 0.25 26.17
CA ASP A 194 -1.87 0.52 24.94
C ASP A 194 -1.16 -0.11 23.72
N SER A 195 -1.42 -1.40 23.52
CA SER A 195 -0.83 -2.14 22.40
C SER A 195 -1.20 -1.59 21.02
N LYS A 196 -2.42 -1.07 20.82
CA LYS A 196 -2.88 -0.47 19.56
C LYS A 196 -2.20 0.87 19.31
N GLY A 197 -2.07 1.71 20.34
CA GLY A 197 -1.34 2.98 20.25
C GLY A 197 0.16 2.79 19.99
N ILE A 198 0.80 1.83 20.66
CA ILE A 198 2.21 1.48 20.42
C ILE A 198 2.42 1.01 18.98
N LEU A 199 1.53 0.17 18.46
CA LEU A 199 1.60 -0.29 17.07
C LEU A 199 1.38 0.86 16.07
N SER A 200 0.44 1.75 16.36
CA SER A 200 0.16 2.91 15.50
C SER A 200 1.32 3.90 15.51
N LEU A 201 1.95 4.14 16.66
CA LEU A 201 3.16 4.95 16.76
C LEU A 201 4.33 4.30 16.00
N TYR A 202 4.47 2.98 16.06
CA TYR A 202 5.48 2.25 15.29
C TYR A 202 5.30 2.49 13.77
N GLU A 203 4.07 2.32 13.27
CA GLU A 203 3.75 2.59 11.86
C GLU A 203 3.98 4.06 11.48
N ALA A 204 3.56 5.01 12.34
CA ALA A 204 3.77 6.45 12.15
C ALA A 204 5.25 6.81 12.09
N ALA A 205 6.07 6.23 12.95
CA ALA A 205 7.49 6.54 13.05
C ALA A 205 8.30 6.04 11.83
N HIS A 206 7.76 5.09 11.05
CA HIS A 206 8.36 4.72 9.76
C HIS A 206 8.25 5.81 8.68
N LEU A 207 7.38 6.82 8.86
CA LEU A 207 7.25 7.98 7.97
C LEU A 207 8.24 9.13 8.31
N ARG A 208 9.21 8.87 9.20
CA ARG A 208 10.21 9.86 9.60
C ARG A 208 11.12 10.29 8.45
N THR A 209 11.61 11.51 8.57
CA THR A 209 12.70 12.09 7.79
C THR A 209 13.95 12.18 8.65
N ARG A 210 15.07 12.63 8.05
CA ARG A 210 16.34 12.85 8.78
C ARG A 210 16.28 13.95 9.85
N ARG A 211 15.18 14.69 9.96
CA ARG A 211 14.99 15.77 10.94
C ARG A 211 14.07 15.36 12.10
N ASP A 212 13.48 14.18 12.04
CA ASP A 212 12.47 13.74 13.00
C ASP A 212 13.12 12.82 14.07
N ASP A 213 14.06 13.34 14.88
CA ASP A 213 14.82 12.56 15.87
C ASP A 213 13.91 11.82 16.88
N ILE A 214 12.82 12.47 17.28
CA ILE A 214 11.80 11.89 18.17
C ILE A 214 11.16 10.61 17.59
N LEU A 215 11.08 10.49 16.26
CA LEU A 215 10.54 9.29 15.62
C LEU A 215 11.55 8.15 15.57
N GLU A 216 12.86 8.44 15.53
CA GLU A 216 13.89 7.42 15.68
C GLU A 216 13.86 6.82 17.10
N GLU A 217 13.71 7.67 18.11
CA GLU A 217 13.47 7.23 19.49
C GLU A 217 12.17 6.43 19.62
N ALA A 218 11.08 6.89 18.97
CA ALA A 218 9.79 6.20 18.97
C ALA A 218 9.91 4.81 18.34
N LEU A 219 10.65 4.66 17.24
CA LEU A 219 10.91 3.35 16.63
C LEU A 219 11.64 2.41 17.58
N SER A 220 12.67 2.90 18.28
CA SER A 220 13.41 2.10 19.27
C SER A 220 12.48 1.63 20.40
N PHE A 221 11.74 2.57 20.99
CA PHE A 221 10.80 2.32 22.09
C PHE A 221 9.70 1.32 21.71
N THR A 222 9.01 1.58 20.61
CA THR A 222 7.89 0.74 20.15
C THR A 222 8.35 -0.62 19.66
N SER A 223 9.48 -0.71 18.93
CA SER A 223 10.01 -1.99 18.44
C SER A 223 10.31 -2.97 19.58
N SER A 224 10.92 -2.50 20.66
CA SER A 224 11.20 -3.33 21.84
C SER A 224 9.91 -3.87 22.47
N HIS A 225 8.89 -3.01 22.61
CA HIS A 225 7.61 -3.37 23.20
C HIS A 225 6.81 -4.34 22.34
N LEU A 226 6.71 -4.07 21.05
CA LEU A 226 6.00 -4.93 20.10
C LEU A 226 6.63 -6.32 20.03
N LYS A 227 7.97 -6.42 20.07
CA LYS A 227 8.66 -7.72 20.14
C LYS A 227 8.31 -8.48 21.42
N SER A 228 8.27 -7.77 22.56
CA SER A 228 7.85 -8.36 23.84
C SER A 228 6.39 -8.83 23.79
N LEU A 229 5.46 -8.02 23.28
CA LEU A 229 4.05 -8.36 23.13
C LEU A 229 3.83 -9.56 22.19
N ALA A 230 4.58 -9.62 21.08
CA ALA A 230 4.51 -10.72 20.13
C ALA A 230 5.03 -12.05 20.69
N ALA A 231 5.94 -12.00 21.67
CA ALA A 231 6.53 -13.17 22.32
C ALA A 231 5.78 -13.59 23.60
N GLY A 232 5.26 -12.64 24.37
CA GLY A 232 4.70 -12.84 25.70
C GLY A 232 3.27 -13.38 25.76
N GLY A 233 2.57 -13.46 24.61
CA GLY A 233 1.21 -14.00 24.55
C GLY A 233 0.15 -13.19 25.32
N THR A 234 0.46 -11.95 25.67
CA THR A 234 -0.41 -11.07 26.49
C THR A 234 -1.49 -10.36 25.68
N CYS A 235 -1.44 -10.41 24.35
CA CYS A 235 -2.42 -9.82 23.45
C CYS A 235 -3.24 -10.90 22.71
N PRO A 236 -4.46 -10.57 22.25
CA PRO A 236 -5.27 -11.49 21.46
C PRO A 236 -4.50 -12.03 20.23
N PRO A 237 -4.76 -13.28 19.79
CA PRO A 237 -3.99 -13.90 18.71
C PRO A 237 -3.97 -13.11 17.40
N HIS A 238 -5.10 -12.50 17.02
CA HIS A 238 -5.20 -11.68 15.81
C HIS A 238 -4.33 -10.41 15.91
N LEU A 239 -4.32 -9.75 17.08
CA LEU A 239 -3.46 -8.59 17.32
C LEU A 239 -1.98 -8.98 17.36
N SER A 240 -1.62 -10.10 17.99
CA SER A 240 -0.26 -10.63 17.96
C SER A 240 0.24 -10.88 16.53
N MET A 241 -0.62 -11.43 15.67
CA MET A 241 -0.32 -11.64 14.25
C MET A 241 -0.15 -10.29 13.52
N HIS A 242 -1.01 -9.32 13.78
CA HIS A 242 -0.91 -7.98 13.19
C HIS A 242 0.40 -7.28 13.59
N ILE A 243 0.80 -7.38 14.86
CA ILE A 243 2.09 -6.89 15.36
C ILE A 243 3.26 -7.57 14.65
N LYS A 244 3.23 -8.91 14.51
CA LYS A 244 4.28 -9.67 13.79
C LYS A 244 4.38 -9.24 12.33
N ASN A 245 3.25 -8.97 11.68
CA ASN A 245 3.21 -8.48 10.31
C ASN A 245 3.88 -7.10 10.18
N ALA A 246 3.56 -6.16 11.06
CA ALA A 246 4.17 -4.83 11.08
C ALA A 246 5.68 -4.88 11.38
N LEU A 247 6.10 -5.71 12.35
CA LEU A 247 7.51 -5.90 12.69
C LEU A 247 8.34 -6.53 11.57
N CYS A 248 7.70 -7.33 10.70
CA CYS A 248 8.36 -7.91 9.54
C CYS A 248 8.61 -6.85 8.46
N LEU A 249 7.57 -6.09 8.10
CA LEU A 249 7.67 -4.94 7.20
C LEU A 249 6.48 -4.02 7.43
N SER A 250 6.76 -2.80 7.87
CA SER A 250 5.72 -1.82 8.18
C SER A 250 4.92 -1.42 6.95
N GLN A 251 3.69 -0.96 7.17
CA GLN A 251 2.75 -0.62 6.10
C GLN A 251 3.30 0.44 5.13
N HIS A 252 4.18 1.34 5.60
CA HIS A 252 4.80 2.35 4.74
C HIS A 252 5.75 1.76 3.68
N TRP A 253 6.46 0.68 4.02
CA TRP A 253 7.45 0.05 3.14
C TRP A 253 6.91 -1.19 2.40
N ASN A 254 5.66 -1.55 2.65
CA ASN A 254 5.07 -2.78 2.17
C ASN A 254 4.18 -2.54 0.94
N MET A 255 3.98 -3.59 0.15
CA MET A 255 3.05 -3.56 -0.97
C MET A 255 1.62 -3.45 -0.44
N GLU A 256 0.84 -2.51 -0.97
CA GLU A 256 -0.52 -2.23 -0.49
C GLU A 256 -1.41 -3.47 -0.49
N MET A 257 -1.25 -4.35 -1.48
CA MET A 257 -1.96 -5.64 -1.54
C MET A 257 -1.63 -6.58 -0.39
N LEU A 258 -0.36 -6.70 -0.02
CA LEU A 258 0.06 -7.59 1.07
C LEU A 258 -0.39 -7.05 2.42
N VAL A 259 -0.40 -5.73 2.58
CA VAL A 259 -0.99 -5.06 3.74
C VAL A 259 -2.48 -5.37 3.81
N ALA A 260 -3.23 -5.12 2.73
CA ALA A 260 -4.67 -5.28 2.69
C ALA A 260 -5.10 -6.70 3.05
N VAL A 261 -4.47 -7.74 2.47
CA VAL A 261 -4.78 -9.14 2.79
C VAL A 261 -4.60 -9.43 4.27
N LYS A 262 -3.47 -9.00 4.84
CA LYS A 262 -3.15 -9.24 6.26
C LYS A 262 -4.07 -8.44 7.18
N TYR A 263 -4.42 -7.23 6.78
CA TYR A 263 -5.27 -6.34 7.57
C TYR A 263 -6.75 -6.78 7.54
N ILE A 264 -7.26 -7.27 6.40
CA ILE A 264 -8.62 -7.84 6.32
C ILE A 264 -8.79 -8.99 7.31
N LEU A 265 -7.80 -9.88 7.41
CA LEU A 265 -7.81 -11.00 8.36
C LEU A 265 -7.75 -10.54 9.83
N PHE A 266 -7.03 -9.44 10.10
CA PHE A 266 -7.01 -8.83 11.42
C PHE A 266 -8.36 -8.18 11.75
N TYR A 267 -8.87 -7.34 10.83
CA TYR A 267 -10.09 -6.57 11.01
C TYR A 267 -11.33 -7.45 11.19
N GLU A 268 -11.42 -8.57 10.48
CA GLU A 268 -12.50 -9.56 10.67
C GLU A 268 -12.61 -10.12 12.10
N GLN A 269 -11.53 -10.06 12.88
CA GLN A 269 -11.48 -10.58 14.24
C GLN A 269 -11.68 -9.49 15.30
N GLU A 270 -11.73 -8.22 14.90
CA GLU A 270 -11.98 -7.10 15.82
C GLU A 270 -13.45 -7.09 16.25
N GLU A 271 -13.74 -6.80 17.52
CA GLU A 271 -15.11 -6.83 18.05
C GLU A 271 -16.01 -5.73 17.46
N ASP A 272 -15.42 -4.61 17.07
CA ASP A 272 -16.07 -3.39 16.60
C ASP A 272 -15.96 -3.20 15.07
N HIS A 273 -15.64 -4.25 14.33
CA HIS A 273 -15.51 -4.15 12.87
C HIS A 273 -16.86 -3.88 12.19
N ASP A 274 -16.82 -3.03 11.17
CA ASP A 274 -17.98 -2.72 10.34
C ASP A 274 -18.12 -3.76 9.23
N GLU A 275 -19.24 -4.48 9.25
CA GLU A 275 -19.56 -5.54 8.30
C GLU A 275 -19.65 -5.04 6.85
N THR A 276 -20.06 -3.79 6.63
CA THR A 276 -20.13 -3.20 5.28
C THR A 276 -18.74 -2.98 4.73
N LEU A 277 -17.82 -2.42 5.52
CA LEU A 277 -16.42 -2.23 5.16
C LEU A 277 -15.71 -3.57 4.96
N LEU A 278 -15.88 -4.52 5.87
CA LEU A 278 -15.26 -5.84 5.77
C LEU A 278 -15.70 -6.56 4.50
N LYS A 279 -17.01 -6.59 4.25
CA LYS A 279 -17.58 -7.17 3.04
C LYS A 279 -17.04 -6.49 1.79
N PHE A 280 -17.00 -5.16 1.79
CA PHE A 280 -16.51 -4.40 0.65
C PHE A 280 -15.02 -4.67 0.37
N ALA A 281 -14.18 -4.77 1.41
CA ALA A 281 -12.77 -5.10 1.30
C ALA A 281 -12.56 -6.50 0.70
N LYS A 282 -13.30 -7.51 1.19
CA LYS A 282 -13.21 -8.89 0.70
C LYS A 282 -13.57 -9.02 -0.78
N ILE A 283 -14.67 -8.41 -1.22
CA ILE A 283 -15.09 -8.49 -2.63
C ILE A 283 -14.18 -7.68 -3.54
N SER A 284 -13.69 -6.53 -3.09
CA SER A 284 -12.76 -5.69 -3.85
C SER A 284 -11.43 -6.41 -4.04
N PHE A 285 -10.91 -7.03 -2.98
CA PHE A 285 -9.71 -7.85 -3.05
C PHE A 285 -9.90 -9.04 -4.00
N LYS A 286 -11.02 -9.76 -3.91
CA LYS A 286 -11.33 -10.90 -4.79
C LYS A 286 -11.41 -10.49 -6.26
N LEU A 287 -12.06 -9.35 -6.57
CA LEU A 287 -12.12 -8.84 -7.94
C LEU A 287 -10.72 -8.53 -8.46
N LEU A 288 -9.88 -7.87 -7.67
CA LEU A 288 -8.50 -7.55 -8.06
C LEU A 288 -7.68 -8.83 -8.25
N GLN A 289 -7.83 -9.83 -7.37
CA GLN A 289 -7.18 -11.13 -7.52
C GLN A 289 -7.55 -11.79 -8.85
N LEU A 290 -8.83 -11.82 -9.22
CA LEU A 290 -9.30 -12.38 -10.50
C LEU A 290 -8.82 -11.58 -11.72
N GLN A 291 -8.46 -10.30 -11.57
CA GLN A 291 -7.87 -9.51 -12.65
C GLN A 291 -6.38 -9.80 -12.88
N TYR A 292 -5.67 -10.29 -11.86
CA TYR A 292 -4.24 -10.61 -11.93
C TYR A 292 -3.95 -12.05 -12.35
N ILE A 293 -4.94 -12.93 -12.22
CA ILE A 293 -4.92 -14.34 -12.62
C ILE A 293 -5.26 -14.46 -14.10
#